data_AF-A0A7S2BI42-F1
#
_entry.id   AF-A0A7S2BI42-F1
#
_cell.length_a   1.000
_cell.length_b   1.000
_cell.length_c   1.000
_cell.angle_alpha   90.00
_cell.angle_beta   90.00
_cell.angle_gamma   90.00
#
_symmetry.space_group_name_H-M   'P 1'
#
loop_
_entity.id
_entity.type
_entity.pdbx_description
1 polymer ?
#
loop_
_entity_poly.entity_id
_entity_poly.type
_entity_poly.pdbx_seq_one_letter_code
_entity_poly.pdbx_strand_id
1 'polypeptide(L)'
;IDKFSFTMGVVGLLVTEAVLLQAPQYFWAFFALVMPTLLFLRIYLYTKQKLQYFMYDFCYYVQITCFINLFLLPDERLFLVNFAFSHGPLLWAIIAWRNSLVFHSLDKVTS
;
A
#
# COMPACT_ATOMS: atom_id res chain seq x y z
N ILE A 1 -19.52 9.51 -3.71
CA ILE A 1 -18.23 8.77 -3.55
C ILE A 1 -17.08 9.59 -4.11
N ASP A 2 -17.21 10.15 -5.30
CA ASP A 2 -16.09 10.77 -6.03
C ASP A 2 -15.38 11.92 -5.29
N LYS A 3 -16.13 12.88 -4.74
CA LYS A 3 -15.58 13.97 -3.91
C LYS A 3 -14.92 13.46 -2.62
N PHE A 4 -15.52 12.45 -1.99
CA PHE A 4 -15.01 11.88 -0.74
C PHE A 4 -13.71 11.08 -0.97
N SER A 5 -13.69 10.24 -2.02
CA SER A 5 -12.49 9.52 -2.46
C SER A 5 -11.36 10.48 -2.78
N PHE A 6 -11.68 11.58 -3.49
CA PHE A 6 -10.71 12.60 -3.83
C PHE A 6 -10.10 13.24 -2.59
N THR A 7 -10.94 13.76 -1.69
CA THR A 7 -10.47 14.42 -0.46
C THR A 7 -9.68 13.46 0.43
N MET A 8 -10.15 12.24 0.63
CA MET A 8 -9.45 11.24 1.43
C MET A 8 -8.11 10.81 0.81
N GLY A 9 -8.04 10.68 -0.51
CA GLY A 9 -6.80 10.37 -1.22
C GLY A 9 -5.76 11.48 -1.09
N VAL A 10 -6.16 12.75 -1.25
CA VAL A 10 -5.26 13.90 -1.08
C VAL A 10 -4.81 14.04 0.37
N VAL A 11 -5.73 13.95 1.33
CA VAL A 11 -5.39 14.00 2.77
C VAL A 11 -4.48 12.84 3.15
N GLY A 12 -4.76 11.63 2.68
CA GLY A 12 -3.92 10.45 2.92
C GLY A 12 -2.48 10.64 2.42
N LEU A 13 -2.31 11.21 1.22
CA LEU A 13 -0.99 11.53 0.67
C LEU A 13 -0.26 12.57 1.53
N LEU A 14 -0.92 13.68 1.87
CA LEU A 14 -0.31 14.75 2.66
C LEU A 14 0.04 14.30 4.08
N VAL A 15 -0.81 13.48 4.71
CA VAL A 15 -0.53 12.92 6.04
C VAL A 15 0.66 11.96 5.97
N THR A 16 0.72 11.10 4.95
CA THR A 16 1.84 10.17 4.77
C THR A 16 3.16 10.94 4.61
N GLU A 17 3.17 11.98 3.78
CA GLU A 17 4.33 12.87 3.61
C GLU A 17 4.71 13.58 4.90
N ALA A 18 3.74 14.15 5.62
CA ALA A 18 3.98 14.84 6.88
C ALA A 18 4.58 13.93 7.95
N VAL A 19 4.08 12.69 8.09
CA VAL A 19 4.64 11.71 9.03
C VAL A 19 6.07 11.33 8.63
N LEU A 20 6.32 11.11 7.35
CA LEU A 20 7.65 10.73 6.85
C LEU A 20 8.70 11.83 7.05
N LEU A 21 8.31 13.10 6.86
CA LEU A 21 9.23 14.24 6.96
C LEU A 21 9.43 14.74 8.40
N GLN A 22 8.36 14.83 9.20
CA GLN A 22 8.41 15.43 10.54
C GLN A 22 8.69 14.41 11.64
N ALA A 23 8.25 13.16 11.46
CA ALA A 23 8.31 12.16 12.52
C ALA A 23 8.57 10.73 11.98
N PRO A 24 9.69 10.52 11.25
CA PRO A 24 10.00 9.24 10.62
C PRO A 24 10.06 8.06 11.61
N GLN A 25 10.39 8.31 12.87
CA GLN A 25 10.40 7.30 13.93
C GLN A 25 9.04 6.65 14.21
N TYR A 26 7.93 7.30 13.84
CA TYR A 26 6.57 6.76 13.98
C TYR A 26 6.01 6.19 12.67
N PHE A 27 6.79 6.20 11.59
CA PHE A 27 6.33 5.73 10.29
C PHE A 27 5.91 4.25 10.30
N TRP A 28 6.62 3.42 11.06
CA TRP A 28 6.27 2.01 11.22
C TRP A 28 4.88 1.83 11.85
N ALA A 29 4.52 2.64 12.84
CA ALA A 29 3.23 2.60 13.52
C ALA A 29 2.12 3.11 12.61
N PHE A 30 2.40 4.18 11.86
CA PHE A 30 1.50 4.71 10.83
C PHE A 30 1.21 3.65 9.75
N PHE A 31 2.25 3.01 9.22
CA PHE A 31 2.13 1.92 8.25
C PHE A 31 1.34 0.74 8.81
N ALA A 32 1.65 0.33 10.05
CA ALA A 32 0.96 -0.74 10.76
C ALA A 32 -0.55 -0.50 10.96
N LEU A 33 -0.98 0.76 11.05
CA LEU A 33 -2.39 1.11 11.20
C LEU A 33 -3.09 1.26 9.85
N VAL A 34 -2.48 2.01 8.93
CA VAL A 34 -3.13 2.39 7.66
C VAL A 34 -3.21 1.19 6.72
N MET A 35 -2.12 0.45 6.51
CA MET A 35 -2.10 -0.61 5.51
C MET A 35 -3.10 -1.74 5.76
N PRO A 36 -3.29 -2.28 6.98
CA PRO A 36 -4.30 -3.30 7.21
C PRO A 36 -5.71 -2.78 6.95
N THR A 37 -6.01 -1.53 7.35
CA THR A 37 -7.35 -0.96 7.11
C THR A 37 -7.67 -0.85 5.63
N LEU A 38 -6.69 -0.46 4.79
CA LEU A 38 -6.85 -0.42 3.34
C LEU A 38 -6.97 -1.83 2.74
N LEU A 39 -6.17 -2.80 3.21
CA LEU A 39 -6.25 -4.18 2.74
C LEU A 39 -7.58 -4.85 3.09
N PHE A 40 -8.09 -4.68 4.31
CA PHE A 40 -9.41 -5.21 4.69
C PHE A 40 -10.53 -4.61 3.85
N LEU A 41 -10.48 -3.30 3.60
CA LEU A 41 -11.42 -2.64 2.69
C LEU A 41 -11.32 -3.23 1.27
N ARG A 42 -10.10 -3.48 0.80
CA ARG A 42 -9.84 -4.06 -0.53
C ARG A 42 -10.41 -5.47 -0.67
N ILE A 43 -10.17 -6.34 0.31
CA ILE A 43 -10.74 -7.70 0.35
C ILE A 43 -12.26 -7.62 0.24
N TYR A 44 -12.90 -6.78 1.05
CA TYR A 44 -14.35 -6.61 1.03
C TYR A 44 -14.88 -6.16 -0.33
N LEU A 45 -14.26 -5.16 -0.95
CA LEU A 45 -14.66 -4.65 -2.27
C LEU A 45 -14.46 -5.69 -3.37
N TYR A 46 -13.33 -6.40 -3.37
CA TYR A 46 -13.01 -7.40 -4.38
C TYR A 46 -13.86 -8.65 -4.29
N THR A 47 -14.18 -9.13 -3.09
CA THR A 47 -15.13 -10.23 -2.92
C THR A 47 -16.51 -9.84 -3.46
N LYS A 48 -16.97 -8.61 -3.21
CA LYS A 48 -18.24 -8.12 -3.77
C LYS A 48 -18.25 -8.07 -5.30
N GLN A 49 -17.10 -7.75 -5.91
CA GLN A 49 -16.94 -7.68 -7.36
C GLN A 49 -16.57 -9.04 -8.00
N LYS A 50 -16.46 -10.11 -7.21
CA LYS A 50 -15.98 -11.45 -7.63
C LYS A 50 -14.54 -11.44 -8.18
N LEU A 51 -13.73 -10.47 -7.76
CA LEU A 51 -12.32 -10.27 -8.13
C LEU A 51 -11.36 -10.70 -7.01
N GLN A 52 -11.78 -11.56 -6.08
CA GLN A 52 -10.96 -11.97 -4.93
C GLN A 52 -9.58 -12.53 -5.31
N TYR A 53 -9.44 -13.15 -6.48
CA TYR A 53 -8.16 -13.69 -6.94
C TYR A 53 -7.12 -12.61 -7.27
N PHE A 54 -7.55 -11.36 -7.46
CA PHE A 54 -6.64 -10.23 -7.65
C PHE A 54 -5.84 -9.91 -6.37
N MET A 55 -6.28 -10.40 -5.19
CA MET A 55 -5.54 -10.26 -3.94
C MET A 55 -4.25 -11.10 -3.91
N TYR A 56 -4.05 -12.01 -4.87
CA TYR A 56 -2.82 -12.79 -5.01
C TYR A 56 -1.75 -12.09 -5.87
N ASP A 57 -2.00 -10.84 -6.30
CA ASP A 57 -1.02 -10.06 -7.04
C ASP A 57 0.23 -9.75 -6.19
N PHE A 58 1.35 -9.50 -6.87
CA PHE A 58 2.68 -9.37 -6.26
C PHE A 58 2.75 -8.22 -5.25
N CYS A 59 2.01 -7.13 -5.46
CA CYS A 59 1.97 -6.02 -4.51
C CYS A 59 1.43 -6.45 -3.14
N TYR A 60 0.38 -7.27 -3.09
CA TYR A 60 -0.18 -7.78 -1.85
C TYR A 60 0.75 -8.78 -1.17
N TYR A 61 1.47 -9.59 -1.95
CA TYR A 61 2.53 -10.46 -1.43
C TYR A 61 3.62 -9.65 -0.72
N VAL A 62 4.13 -8.59 -1.35
CA VAL A 62 5.15 -7.71 -0.77
C VAL A 62 4.63 -7.01 0.49
N GLN A 63 3.35 -6.60 0.52
CA GLN A 63 2.76 -6.03 1.73
C GLN A 63 2.75 -7.03 2.89
N ILE A 64 2.43 -8.30 2.64
CA ILE A 64 2.47 -9.36 3.66
C ILE A 64 3.89 -9.58 4.17
N THR A 65 4.89 -9.65 3.29
CA THR A 65 6.29 -9.84 3.71
C THR A 65 6.84 -8.62 4.46
N CYS A 66 6.37 -7.41 4.15
CA CYS A 66 6.63 -6.21 4.96
C CYS A 66 6.06 -6.33 6.38
N PHE A 67 4.82 -6.82 6.54
CA PHE A 67 4.25 -7.05 7.87
C PHE A 67 4.97 -8.15 8.66
N ILE A 68 5.34 -9.24 7.99
CA ILE A 68 6.13 -10.31 8.62
C ILE A 68 7.46 -9.74 9.14
N ASN A 69 8.14 -8.94 8.32
CA ASN A 69 9.38 -8.29 8.72
C ASN A 69 9.18 -7.32 9.89
N LEU A 70 8.06 -6.58 9.89
CA LEU A 70 7.79 -5.59 10.92
C LEU A 70 7.44 -6.20 12.28
N PHE A 71 6.63 -7.28 12.30
CA PHE A 71 6.04 -7.79 13.53
C PHE A 71 6.56 -9.15 14.00
N LEU A 72 6.90 -10.06 13.08
CA LEU A 72 7.27 -11.43 13.44
C LEU A 72 8.77 -11.67 13.38
N LEU A 73 9.43 -11.16 12.35
CA LEU A 73 10.82 -11.45 12.06
C LEU A 73 11.53 -10.21 11.52
N PRO A 74 11.96 -9.29 12.39
CA PRO A 74 12.78 -8.15 11.99
C PRO A 74 14.16 -8.65 11.59
N ASP A 75 14.31 -8.95 10.30
CA ASP A 75 15.52 -9.50 9.70
C ASP A 75 16.04 -8.57 8.60
N GLU A 76 17.32 -8.27 8.64
CA GLU A 76 17.95 -7.33 7.70
C GLU A 76 17.90 -7.84 6.25
N ARG A 77 17.96 -9.17 6.04
CA ARG A 77 17.90 -9.75 4.69
C ARG A 77 16.48 -9.64 4.14
N LEU A 78 15.48 -9.94 4.96
CA LEU A 78 14.08 -9.77 4.57
C LEU A 78 13.76 -8.28 4.31
N PHE A 79 14.34 -7.36 5.08
CA PHE A 79 14.24 -5.93 4.80
C PHE A 79 14.82 -5.57 3.43
N LEU A 80 16.05 -6.02 3.11
CA LEU A 80 16.68 -5.78 1.82
C LEU A 80 15.87 -6.35 0.66
N VAL A 81 15.29 -7.54 0.83
CA VAL A 81 14.40 -8.16 -0.17
C VAL A 81 13.14 -7.32 -0.38
N ASN A 82 12.46 -6.91 0.69
CA ASN A 82 11.27 -6.04 0.61
C ASN A 82 11.60 -4.69 -0.04
N PHE A 83 12.76 -4.12 0.27
CA PHE A 83 13.25 -2.90 -0.36
C PHE A 83 13.46 -3.10 -1.87
N ALA A 84 14.13 -4.18 -2.27
CA ALA A 84 14.36 -4.51 -3.68
C ALA A 84 13.04 -4.79 -4.43
N PHE A 85 12.07 -5.45 -3.80
CA PHE A 85 10.76 -5.69 -4.41
C PHE A 85 9.94 -4.41 -4.59
N SER A 86 9.98 -3.51 -3.61
CA SER A 86 9.26 -2.23 -3.65
C SER A 86 9.85 -1.26 -4.68
N HIS A 87 11.17 -1.15 -4.75
CA HIS A 87 11.86 -0.23 -5.66
C HIS A 87 12.22 -0.85 -7.03
N GLY A 88 12.07 -2.15 -7.19
CA GLY A 88 12.31 -2.87 -8.45
C GLY A 88 11.00 -3.22 -9.14
N PRO A 89 10.53 -4.48 -9.07
CA PRO A 89 9.35 -4.95 -9.79
C PRO A 89 8.10 -4.09 -9.62
N LEU A 90 7.81 -3.63 -8.40
CA LEU A 90 6.61 -2.82 -8.14
C LEU A 90 6.70 -1.44 -8.78
N LEU A 91 7.85 -0.77 -8.68
CA LEU A 91 8.07 0.52 -9.33
C LEU A 91 8.01 0.39 -10.86
N TRP A 92 8.60 -0.68 -11.42
CA TRP A 92 8.53 -0.96 -12.86
C TRP A 92 7.12 -1.29 -13.35
N ALA A 93 6.29 -1.96 -12.54
CA ALA A 93 4.91 -2.25 -12.88
C ALA A 93 4.08 -0.97 -13.12
N ILE A 94 4.38 0.13 -12.43
CA ILE A 94 3.73 1.43 -12.67
C ILE A 94 3.95 1.87 -14.12
N ILE A 95 5.18 1.74 -14.63
CA ILE A 95 5.53 2.11 -16.01
C ILE A 95 4.90 1.11 -17.00
N ALA A 96 5.07 -0.19 -16.74
CA ALA A 96 4.61 -1.26 -17.62
C ALA A 96 3.09 -1.22 -17.84
N TRP A 97 2.31 -1.05 -16.77
CA TRP A 97 0.85 -1.00 -16.81
C TRP A 97 0.27 0.40 -16.91
N ARG A 98 1.15 1.41 -17.06
CA ARG A 98 0.77 2.83 -17.07
C ARG A 98 -0.17 3.14 -15.90
N ASN A 99 0.14 2.58 -14.73
CA ASN A 99 -0.61 2.86 -13.53
C ASN A 99 -0.38 4.32 -13.14
N SER A 100 -1.41 4.97 -12.61
CA SER A 100 -1.33 6.38 -12.25
C SER A 100 -2.17 6.61 -11.02
N LEU A 101 -1.66 7.41 -10.10
CA LEU A 101 -2.42 7.82 -8.92
C LEU A 101 -3.60 8.69 -9.37
N VAL A 102 -4.82 8.18 -9.21
CA VAL A 102 -6.05 8.88 -9.58
C VAL A 102 -6.93 8.98 -8.35
N PHE A 103 -6.99 10.17 -7.74
CA PHE A 103 -7.72 10.40 -6.48
C PHE A 103 -9.22 10.09 -6.55
N HIS A 104 -9.80 10.13 -7.74
CA HIS A 104 -11.20 9.77 -8.03
C HIS A 104 -11.44 8.25 -8.08
N SER A 105 -10.39 7.44 -8.06
CA SER A 105 -10.47 5.99 -8.08
C SER A 105 -9.82 5.42 -6.82
N LEU A 106 -10.65 4.93 -5.90
CA LEU A 106 -10.16 4.20 -4.71
C LEU A 106 -9.23 3.05 -5.12
N ASP A 107 -9.51 2.40 -6.25
CA ASP A 107 -8.67 1.30 -6.71
C ASP A 107 -7.25 1.75 -7.05
N LYS A 108 -7.09 2.92 -7.69
CA LYS A 108 -5.77 3.47 -8.07
C LYS A 108 -5.06 4.23 -6.95
N VAL A 109 -5.76 4.60 -5.88
CA VAL A 109 -5.15 5.23 -4.70
C VAL A 109 -4.48 4.20 -3.79
N THR A 110 -4.97 2.95 -3.78
CA THR A 110 -4.48 1.92 -2.86
C THR A 110 -3.73 0.78 -3.56
N SER A 111 -3.23 0.97 -4.79
CA SER A 111 -2.54 -0.07 -5.61
C SER A 111 -1.30 0.44 -6.32
#